data_AF-A0A0G1QZM7-F1
#
_entry.id   AF-A0A0G1QZM7-F1
#
_cell.length_a   1.000
_cell.length_b   1.000
_cell.length_c   1.000
_cell.angle_alpha   90.00
_cell.angle_beta   90.00
_cell.angle_gamma   90.00
#
_symmetry.space_group_name_H-M   'P 1'
#
loop_
_entity.id
_entity.type
_entity.pdbx_description
1 polymer ?
#
loop_
_entity_poly.entity_id
_entity_poly.type
_entity_poly.pdbx_seq_one_letter_code
_entity_poly.pdbx_strand_id
1 'polypeptide(L)'
;MQLQEALWGYGHKTDVADTRVKYGTDSKRGKYTYLKKVVTTTAATAHTLTAMRSQGRTTLSAAAAAAQAVVVITADPGLANGDDVAIQKPDGTWFHTTVASFSGTNVTLTDNVPTGALLSGARFLWYGDPTDSVH
;
A
#
# COMPACT_ATOMS: atom_id res chain seq x y z
N MET A 1 -30.67 6.38 -9.70
CA MET A 1 -29.71 6.51 -8.58
C MET A 1 -29.05 5.14 -8.42
N GLN A 2 -27.88 4.90 -9.02
CA GLN A 2 -27.17 3.63 -8.88
C GLN A 2 -26.46 3.61 -7.53
N LEU A 3 -26.83 2.67 -6.66
CA LEU A 3 -26.09 2.38 -5.45
C LEU A 3 -24.75 1.80 -5.86
N GLN A 4 -23.68 2.57 -5.67
CA GLN A 4 -22.31 2.10 -5.87
C GLN A 4 -22.07 0.97 -4.85
N GLU A 5 -22.00 -0.27 -5.34
CA GLU A 5 -21.75 -1.44 -4.50
C GLU A 5 -20.47 -1.22 -3.71
N ALA A 6 -20.55 -1.41 -2.39
CA ALA A 6 -19.39 -1.32 -1.52
C ALA A 6 -18.37 -2.38 -1.97
N LEU A 7 -17.21 -1.95 -2.45
CA LEU A 7 -16.07 -2.83 -2.72
C LEU A 7 -15.67 -3.53 -1.42
N TRP A 8 -16.05 -4.80 -1.28
CA TRP A 8 -15.59 -5.66 -0.19
C TRP A 8 -14.16 -6.09 -0.52
N GLY A 9 -13.21 -5.73 0.33
CA GLY A 9 -11.87 -6.30 0.26
C GLY A 9 -11.87 -7.71 0.82
N TYR A 10 -11.55 -8.69 -0.01
CA TYR A 10 -11.26 -10.05 0.46
C TYR A 10 -9.76 -10.19 0.67
N GLY A 11 -9.36 -10.41 1.93
CA GLY A 11 -8.02 -10.87 2.23
C GLY A 11 -7.87 -12.34 1.81
N HIS A 12 -6.78 -12.69 1.12
CA HIS A 12 -6.46 -14.08 0.86
C HIS A 12 -6.09 -14.81 2.16
N LYS A 13 -6.31 -16.12 2.21
CA LYS A 13 -5.85 -16.98 3.31
C LYS A 13 -4.33 -16.87 3.41
N THR A 14 -3.81 -16.60 4.61
CA THR A 14 -2.36 -16.67 4.86
C THR A 14 -1.98 -18.14 5.01
N ASP A 15 -1.13 -18.65 4.13
CA ASP A 15 -0.64 -20.04 4.22
C ASP A 15 0.57 -20.18 5.19
N VAL A 16 1.19 -19.08 5.62
CA VAL A 16 2.33 -19.06 6.55
C VAL A 16 2.11 -18.03 7.66
N ALA A 17 2.56 -18.33 8.89
CA ALA A 17 2.57 -17.39 10.01
C ALA A 17 3.33 -16.10 9.63
N ASP A 18 2.92 -14.97 10.23
CA ASP A 18 3.52 -13.63 10.00
C ASP A 18 3.42 -13.07 8.57
N THR A 19 2.61 -13.69 7.70
CA THR A 19 2.34 -13.12 6.37
C THR A 19 1.31 -11.99 6.47
N ARG A 20 1.72 -10.74 6.21
CA ARG A 20 0.79 -9.60 6.16
C ARG A 20 -0.10 -9.68 4.92
N VAL A 21 -1.43 -9.64 5.12
CA VAL A 21 -2.39 -9.41 4.04
C VAL A 21 -2.68 -7.92 3.95
N LYS A 22 -2.29 -7.28 2.85
CA LYS A 22 -2.55 -5.87 2.60
C LYS A 22 -3.69 -5.72 1.60
N TYR A 23 -4.69 -4.92 1.95
CA TYR A 23 -5.76 -4.52 1.03
C TYR A 23 -5.97 -3.02 1.12
N GLY A 24 -5.94 -2.35 -0.03
CA GLY A 24 -6.17 -0.92 -0.15
C GLY A 24 -7.47 -0.61 -0.89
N THR A 25 -8.10 0.50 -0.52
CA THR A 25 -9.11 1.14 -1.36
C THR A 25 -8.65 2.55 -1.70
N ASP A 26 -9.14 3.09 -2.81
CA ASP A 26 -8.80 4.45 -3.24
C ASP A 26 -9.18 5.47 -2.16
N SER A 27 -8.21 6.30 -1.77
CA SER A 27 -8.46 7.40 -0.85
C SER A 27 -9.30 8.49 -1.54
N LYS A 28 -10.44 8.85 -0.92
CA LYS A 28 -11.29 9.96 -1.37
C LYS A 28 -11.18 11.11 -0.37
N ARG A 29 -10.90 12.31 -0.87
CA ARG A 29 -10.82 13.52 -0.03
C ARG A 29 -12.14 13.73 0.72
N GLY A 30 -12.05 14.03 2.01
CA GLY A 30 -13.21 14.28 2.87
C GLY A 30 -14.04 13.02 3.19
N LYS A 31 -13.48 11.82 3.00
CA LYS A 31 -14.09 10.56 3.42
C LYS A 31 -13.28 9.92 4.55
N TYR A 32 -13.94 9.08 5.33
CA TYR A 32 -13.36 8.34 6.44
C TYR A 32 -13.17 6.87 6.05
N THR A 33 -12.05 6.30 6.48
CA THR A 33 -11.84 4.85 6.45
C THR A 33 -12.45 4.28 7.72
N TYR A 34 -13.35 3.31 7.60
CA TYR A 34 -13.90 2.59 8.75
C TYR A 34 -13.89 1.10 8.49
N LEU A 35 -13.56 0.32 9.52
CA LEU A 35 -13.72 -1.12 9.52
C LEU A 35 -15.10 -1.45 10.07
N LYS A 36 -16.00 -1.94 9.20
CA LYS A 36 -17.37 -2.27 9.61
C LYS A 36 -17.48 -3.64 10.26
N LYS A 37 -16.76 -4.63 9.72
CA LYS A 37 -16.78 -6.01 10.19
C LYS A 37 -15.45 -6.67 9.84
N VAL A 38 -14.88 -7.39 10.80
CA VAL A 38 -13.73 -8.26 10.60
C VAL A 38 -14.21 -9.67 10.89
N VAL A 39 -14.06 -10.56 9.92
CA VAL A 39 -14.34 -11.98 10.09
C VAL A 39 -13.03 -12.71 9.88
N THR A 40 -12.55 -13.37 10.91
CA THR A 40 -11.34 -14.17 10.86
C THR A 40 -11.66 -15.58 11.31
N THR A 41 -11.01 -16.56 10.68
CA THR A 41 -10.94 -17.93 11.19
C THR A 41 -9.52 -18.11 11.69
N THR A 42 -9.33 -18.11 13.00
CA THR A 42 -8.01 -18.16 13.63
C THR A 42 -7.83 -19.50 14.35
N ALA A 43 -6.58 -19.99 14.40
CA ALA A 43 -6.18 -21.00 15.38
C ALA A 43 -5.81 -20.31 16.71
N ALA A 44 -4.98 -20.94 17.55
CA ALA A 44 -4.58 -20.41 18.87
C ALA A 44 -3.64 -19.17 18.84
N THR A 45 -3.28 -18.66 17.66
CA THR A 45 -2.32 -17.56 17.51
C THR A 45 -3.03 -16.21 17.45
N ALA A 46 -2.51 -15.22 18.19
CA ALA A 46 -3.00 -13.85 18.13
C ALA A 46 -2.69 -13.21 16.76
N HIS A 47 -3.63 -12.42 16.24
CA HIS A 47 -3.45 -11.65 14.99
C HIS A 47 -3.51 -10.16 15.27
N THR A 48 -2.58 -9.41 14.70
CA THR A 48 -2.60 -7.95 14.70
C THR A 48 -3.32 -7.45 13.46
N LEU A 49 -4.38 -6.66 13.65
CA LEU A 49 -5.05 -5.94 12.59
C LEU A 49 -4.65 -4.47 12.65
N THR A 50 -4.06 -3.97 11.57
CA THR A 50 -3.70 -2.56 11.44
C THR A 50 -4.58 -1.88 10.40
N ALA A 51 -5.24 -0.80 10.79
CA ALA A 51 -5.97 0.08 9.88
C ALA A 51 -5.19 1.38 9.70
N MET A 52 -4.79 1.68 8.46
CA MET A 52 -4.05 2.89 8.13
C MET A 52 -4.82 3.74 7.12
N ARG A 53 -4.54 5.04 7.12
CA ARG A 53 -5.02 5.99 6.11
C ARG A 53 -3.82 6.53 5.35
N SER A 54 -3.96 6.77 4.04
CA SER A 54 -2.89 7.43 3.29
C SER A 54 -2.65 8.82 3.86
N GLN A 55 -1.42 9.15 4.20
CA GLN A 55 -1.03 10.47 4.70
C GLN A 55 -0.96 11.49 3.55
N GLY A 56 -0.69 11.03 2.33
CA GLY A 56 -0.82 11.82 1.12
C GLY A 56 -0.60 10.99 -0.15
N ARG A 57 -0.33 11.69 -1.27
CA ARG A 57 -0.03 11.06 -2.57
C ARG A 57 0.97 11.84 -3.41
N THR A 58 1.71 11.13 -4.24
CA THR A 58 2.57 11.66 -5.30
C THR A 58 2.43 10.77 -6.56
N THR A 59 3.31 10.93 -7.55
CA THR A 59 3.34 10.08 -8.75
C THR A 59 4.74 9.55 -9.02
N LEU A 60 4.85 8.47 -9.79
CA LEU A 60 6.14 8.05 -10.34
C LEU A 60 6.59 9.03 -11.43
N SER A 61 7.87 9.42 -11.41
CA SER A 61 8.46 10.27 -12.44
C SER A 61 8.91 9.47 -13.67
N ALA A 62 9.25 8.19 -13.49
CA ALA A 62 9.63 7.26 -14.54
C ALA A 62 8.88 5.92 -14.41
N ALA A 63 8.80 5.18 -15.50
CA ALA A 63 8.33 3.80 -15.45
C ALA A 63 9.35 2.94 -14.69
N ALA A 64 8.87 1.98 -13.90
CA ALA A 64 9.70 1.01 -13.19
C ALA A 64 9.44 -0.37 -13.79
N ALA A 65 10.49 -1.04 -14.26
CA ALA A 65 10.33 -2.34 -14.89
C ALA A 65 10.01 -3.41 -13.83
N ALA A 66 9.33 -4.47 -14.26
CA ALA A 66 9.11 -5.63 -13.41
C ALA A 66 10.44 -6.18 -12.88
N ALA A 67 10.39 -6.79 -11.70
CA ALA A 67 11.54 -7.33 -10.97
C ALA A 67 12.56 -6.30 -10.43
N GLN A 68 12.39 -5.00 -10.68
CA GLN A 68 13.21 -3.96 -10.06
C GLN A 68 12.67 -3.62 -8.66
N ALA A 69 13.57 -3.29 -7.72
CA ALA A 69 13.17 -2.84 -6.38
C ALA A 69 13.14 -1.30 -6.26
N VAL A 70 13.59 -0.56 -7.27
CA VAL A 70 13.72 0.90 -7.18
C VAL A 70 12.65 1.59 -8.03
N VAL A 71 11.97 2.57 -7.44
CA VAL A 71 11.05 3.47 -8.13
C VAL A 71 11.46 4.91 -7.87
N VAL A 72 11.16 5.81 -8.82
CA VAL A 72 11.45 7.23 -8.68
C VAL A 72 10.14 8.00 -8.61
N ILE A 73 9.96 8.79 -7.56
CA ILE A 73 8.76 9.62 -7.34
C ILE A 73 8.99 11.05 -7.81
N THR A 74 7.91 11.80 -8.04
CA THR A 74 7.98 13.19 -8.51
C THR A 74 8.26 14.21 -7.42
N ALA A 75 7.94 13.89 -6.16
CA ALA A 75 8.17 14.75 -5.01
C ALA A 75 8.33 13.91 -3.74
N ASP A 76 9.26 14.34 -2.87
CA ASP A 76 9.48 13.76 -1.55
C ASP A 76 8.34 14.16 -0.60
N PRO A 77 7.57 13.20 -0.05
CA PRO A 77 6.53 13.49 0.90
C PRO A 77 6.98 13.38 2.38
N GLY A 78 8.27 13.21 2.64
CA GLY A 78 8.81 12.88 3.96
C GLY A 78 8.79 11.37 4.24
N LEU A 79 9.15 10.55 3.25
CA LEU A 79 9.24 9.09 3.44
C LEU A 79 10.38 8.70 4.38
N ALA A 80 10.16 7.63 5.14
CA ALA A 80 11.18 6.97 5.94
C ALA A 80 11.28 5.46 5.59
N ASN A 81 12.38 4.85 5.99
CA ASN A 81 12.53 3.39 5.91
C ASN A 81 11.50 2.75 6.87
N GLY A 82 10.82 1.70 6.41
CA GLY A 82 9.74 1.04 7.17
C GLY A 82 8.34 1.53 6.79
N ASP A 83 8.23 2.65 6.06
CA ASP A 83 6.93 3.17 5.64
C ASP A 83 6.20 2.20 4.72
N ASP A 84 4.92 1.95 5.01
CA ASP A 84 4.04 1.22 4.12
C ASP A 84 3.59 2.13 2.96
N VAL A 85 3.64 1.59 1.75
CA VAL A 85 3.31 2.31 0.51
C VAL A 85 2.43 1.47 -0.42
N ALA A 86 1.70 2.16 -1.30
CA ALA A 86 0.93 1.54 -2.37
C ALA A 86 1.15 2.27 -3.69
N ILE A 87 1.39 1.51 -4.76
CA ILE A 87 1.64 2.05 -6.09
C ILE A 87 0.60 1.49 -7.06
N GLN A 88 -0.02 2.34 -7.85
CA GLN A 88 -1.07 1.93 -8.78
C GLN A 88 -0.47 1.18 -9.98
N LYS A 89 -0.95 -0.03 -10.23
CA LYS A 89 -0.62 -0.85 -11.40
C LYS A 89 -1.40 -0.38 -12.64
N PRO A 90 -0.96 -0.74 -13.86
CA PRO A 90 -1.66 -0.38 -15.09
C PRO A 90 -3.12 -0.84 -15.15
N ASP A 91 -3.45 -1.95 -14.48
CA ASP A 91 -4.80 -2.53 -14.38
C ASP A 91 -5.72 -1.78 -13.40
N GLY A 92 -5.22 -0.71 -12.76
CA GLY A 92 -5.95 0.09 -11.77
C GLY A 92 -5.94 -0.48 -10.36
N THR A 93 -5.42 -1.69 -10.16
CA THR A 93 -5.24 -2.28 -8.82
C THR A 93 -3.95 -1.79 -8.17
N TRP A 94 -3.73 -2.14 -6.90
CA TRP A 94 -2.64 -1.58 -6.09
C TRP A 94 -1.56 -2.62 -5.79
N PHE A 95 -0.31 -2.25 -6.02
CA PHE A 95 0.87 -2.96 -5.52
C PHE A 95 1.26 -2.41 -4.15
N HIS A 96 1.13 -3.22 -3.12
CA HIS A 96 1.44 -2.85 -1.74
C HIS A 96 2.80 -3.41 -1.33
N THR A 97 3.66 -2.56 -0.75
CA THR A 97 4.98 -2.96 -0.25
C THR A 97 5.41 -2.01 0.88
N THR A 98 6.68 -2.03 1.26
CA THR A 98 7.30 -1.23 2.31
C THR A 98 8.59 -0.62 1.81
N VAL A 99 8.92 0.60 2.24
CA VAL A 99 10.17 1.29 1.88
C VAL A 99 11.35 0.63 2.59
N ALA A 100 12.28 0.05 1.84
CA ALA A 100 13.53 -0.48 2.36
C ALA A 100 14.58 0.62 2.58
N SER A 101 14.68 1.55 1.64
CA SER A 101 15.52 2.74 1.76
C SER A 101 15.00 3.90 0.92
N PHE A 102 15.37 5.12 1.29
CA PHE A 102 14.93 6.33 0.61
C PHE A 102 16.06 7.36 0.47
N SER A 103 16.17 7.99 -0.70
CA SER A 103 17.11 9.08 -0.96
C SER A 103 16.53 10.07 -1.97
N GLY A 104 16.05 11.21 -1.46
CA GLY A 104 15.51 12.31 -2.27
C GLY A 104 14.20 11.91 -2.97
N THR A 105 14.28 11.41 -4.20
CA THR A 105 13.11 10.88 -4.93
C THR A 105 13.26 9.42 -5.32
N ASN A 106 14.39 8.80 -5.00
CA ASN A 106 14.61 7.38 -5.23
C ASN A 106 14.14 6.59 -4.02
N VAL A 107 13.18 5.70 -4.24
CA VAL A 107 12.62 4.81 -3.22
C VAL A 107 13.02 3.38 -3.57
N THR A 108 13.75 2.73 -2.67
CA THR A 108 13.98 1.29 -2.73
C THR A 108 12.88 0.60 -1.94
N LEU A 109 12.20 -0.33 -2.58
CA LEU A 109 11.10 -1.12 -2.05
C LEU A 109 11.64 -2.43 -1.48
N THR A 110 10.93 -2.99 -0.52
CA THR A 110 11.24 -4.31 0.05
C THR A 110 10.88 -5.43 -0.93
N ASP A 111 9.76 -5.25 -1.65
CA ASP A 111 9.32 -6.18 -2.68
C ASP A 111 9.69 -5.66 -4.08
N ASN A 112 10.04 -6.57 -4.97
CA ASN A 112 10.25 -6.24 -6.37
C ASN A 112 8.93 -5.82 -7.04
N VAL A 113 9.01 -4.87 -7.96
CA VAL A 113 7.89 -4.46 -8.80
C VAL A 113 7.27 -5.69 -9.50
N PRO A 114 5.95 -5.88 -9.39
CA PRO A 114 5.28 -7.07 -9.91
C PRO A 114 5.34 -7.14 -11.43
N THR A 115 4.99 -8.31 -11.97
CA THR A 115 4.79 -8.49 -13.41
C THR A 115 3.78 -7.47 -13.95
N GLY A 116 4.08 -6.92 -15.12
CA GLY A 116 3.28 -5.84 -15.72
C GLY A 116 3.87 -4.44 -15.55
N ALA A 117 4.95 -4.31 -14.78
CA ALA A 117 5.67 -3.05 -14.54
C ALA A 117 4.79 -1.95 -13.92
N LEU A 118 5.40 -0.81 -13.59
CA LEU A 118 4.71 0.41 -13.18
C LEU A 118 4.94 1.48 -14.23
N LEU A 119 3.90 2.21 -14.58
CA LEU A 119 3.99 3.27 -15.58
C LEU A 119 4.47 4.57 -14.95
N SER A 120 5.12 5.42 -15.75
CA SER A 120 5.31 6.82 -15.37
C SER A 120 3.94 7.47 -15.11
N GLY A 121 3.87 8.33 -14.10
CA GLY A 121 2.61 8.93 -13.65
C GLY A 121 1.74 8.01 -12.77
N ALA A 122 2.14 6.76 -12.52
CA ALA A 122 1.44 5.89 -11.59
C ALA A 122 1.32 6.56 -10.22
N ARG A 123 0.15 6.42 -9.58
CA ARG A 123 -0.12 7.01 -8.26
C ARG A 123 0.71 6.29 -7.20
N PHE A 124 1.32 7.05 -6.32
CA PHE A 124 2.07 6.56 -5.19
C PHE A 124 1.46 7.12 -3.90
N LEU A 125 1.05 6.23 -2.99
CA LEU A 125 0.47 6.54 -1.69
C LEU A 125 1.43 6.08 -0.60
N TRP A 126 1.55 6.85 0.47
CA TRP A 126 2.26 6.45 1.69
C TRP A 126 1.34 6.50 2.90
N TYR A 127 1.57 5.58 3.83
CA TYR A 127 0.74 5.35 5.01
C TYR A 127 1.51 5.60 6.32
N GLY A 128 2.84 5.60 6.28
CA GLY A 128 3.72 5.63 7.46
C GLY A 128 4.10 4.22 7.93
N ASP A 129 4.80 4.12 9.06
CA ASP A 129 5.13 2.84 9.70
C ASP A 129 3.96 2.38 10.59
N PRO A 130 3.47 1.13 10.47
CA PRO A 130 2.42 0.60 11.35
C PRO A 130 2.82 0.46 12.82
N THR A 131 4.11 0.59 13.14
CA THR A 131 4.65 0.58 14.51
C THR A 131 4.76 1.98 15.10
N ASP A 132 4.56 3.04 14.31
CA ASP A 132 4.51 4.40 14.85
C ASP A 132 3.33 4.52 15.81
N SER A 133 3.64 4.72 17.10
CA SER A 133 2.67 5.10 18.10
C SER A 133 2.25 6.54 17.85
N VAL A 134 0.97 6.75 17.52
CA VAL A 134 0.37 8.06 17.28
C VAL A 134 0.65 8.99 18.48
N HIS A 135 1.24 10.16 18.22
CA HIS A 135 1.20 11.30 19.14
C HIS A 135 -0.14 12.03 19.07
#